data_AF-A0AAD5CGB5-F1
#
_entry.id   AF-A0AAD5CGB5-F1
#
_cell.length_a   1.000
_cell.length_b   1.000
_cell.length_c   1.000
_cell.angle_alpha   90.00
_cell.angle_beta   90.00
_cell.angle_gamma   90.00
#
_symmetry.space_group_name_H-M   'P 1'
#
loop_
_entity.id
_entity.type
_entity.pdbx_description
1 polymer ?
#
loop_
_entity_poly.entity_id
_entity_poly.type
_entity_poly.pdbx_seq_one_letter_code
_entity_poly.pdbx_strand_id
1 'polypeptide(L)'
;MICKDGKGAMMDNGKYVRYTPEQVEALERFYHDCPKPTSTRRQQLIRECPILSNIEPKQIKVWFQNRRCREKQKNEASRLQSVNRKLTAMNKLLMEENDRLQKQVSHLVYENGCFRQHTQNTTVATKDTSCDSVVTSGGQRQSTPQHPPRDASPAGLLSIADETLTEFLSKATGTAIEWVQMPGMKPGPDSIGIVAISHGCTGVAARACGL
;
A
#
# COMPACT_ATOMS: atom_id res chain seq x y z
N MET A 1 36.76 -20.05 -22.45
CA MET A 1 37.82 -19.06 -22.17
C MET A 1 38.48 -19.44 -20.86
N ILE A 2 39.76 -19.79 -20.92
CA ILE A 2 40.58 -20.19 -19.77
C ILE A 2 41.36 -18.94 -19.36
N CYS A 3 41.15 -18.43 -18.16
CA CYS A 3 42.00 -17.37 -17.61
C CYS A 3 42.96 -17.99 -16.60
N LYS A 4 44.20 -18.14 -17.05
CA LYS A 4 45.38 -18.51 -16.26
C LYS A 4 45.75 -17.40 -15.27
N ASP A 5 46.33 -17.84 -14.15
CA ASP A 5 46.96 -17.06 -13.09
C ASP A 5 47.95 -15.99 -13.57
N GLY A 6 47.96 -14.88 -12.85
CA GLY A 6 48.89 -13.77 -13.03
C GLY A 6 49.15 -13.02 -11.72
N LYS A 7 50.13 -13.54 -10.98
CA LYS A 7 51.13 -12.86 -10.11
C LYS A 7 50.65 -11.82 -9.09
N GLY A 8 51.00 -12.12 -7.83
CA GLY A 8 50.86 -11.25 -6.67
C GLY A 8 51.52 -9.89 -6.84
N ALA A 9 50.74 -8.85 -6.57
CA ALA A 9 51.25 -7.57 -6.13
C ALA A 9 51.22 -7.56 -4.60
N MET A 10 52.40 -7.51 -3.99
CA MET A 10 52.57 -7.00 -2.63
C MET A 10 51.99 -5.59 -2.59
N MET A 11 50.73 -5.48 -2.18
CA MET A 11 50.17 -4.18 -1.79
C MET A 11 50.63 -3.91 -0.37
N ASP A 12 51.19 -2.72 -0.18
CA ASP A 12 51.44 -2.06 1.11
C ASP A 12 50.32 -2.36 2.12
N ASN A 13 50.56 -3.36 2.97
CA ASN A 13 49.53 -4.16 3.62
C ASN A 13 49.12 -3.60 5.00
N GLY A 14 49.51 -2.37 5.32
CA GLY A 14 49.31 -1.75 6.63
C GLY A 14 47.90 -1.21 6.90
N LYS A 15 47.05 -1.12 5.86
CA LYS A 15 45.72 -0.49 5.97
C LYS A 15 44.55 -1.47 5.99
N TYR A 16 44.72 -2.69 5.47
CA TYR A 16 43.67 -3.69 5.39
C TYR A 16 44.17 -5.04 5.90
N VAL A 17 43.64 -5.48 7.04
CA VAL A 17 43.87 -6.85 7.53
C VAL A 17 42.93 -7.80 6.81
N ARG A 18 43.54 -8.82 6.18
CA ARG A 18 42.84 -9.96 5.63
C ARG A 18 42.92 -11.10 6.63
N TYR A 19 41.79 -11.48 7.21
CA TYR A 19 41.69 -12.61 8.13
C TYR A 19 41.76 -13.93 7.37
N THR A 20 42.39 -14.95 7.96
CA THR A 20 42.32 -16.32 7.44
C THR A 20 40.93 -16.93 7.68
N PRO A 21 40.53 -17.97 6.94
CA PRO A 21 39.25 -18.66 7.17
C PRO A 21 39.07 -19.12 8.63
N GLU A 22 40.13 -19.65 9.24
CA GLU A 22 40.12 -20.16 10.62
C GLU A 22 39.95 -19.02 11.64
N GLN A 23 40.57 -17.87 11.37
CA GLN A 23 40.37 -16.66 12.18
C GLN A 23 38.93 -16.14 12.09
N VAL A 24 38.36 -16.13 10.88
CA VAL A 24 36.97 -15.74 10.67
C VAL A 24 36.04 -16.70 11.40
N GLU A 25 36.26 -18.02 11.28
CA GLU A 25 35.43 -19.02 11.93
C GLU A 25 35.44 -18.88 13.46
N ALA A 26 36.61 -18.65 14.06
CA ALA A 26 36.72 -18.40 15.50
C ALA A 26 35.98 -17.13 15.95
N LEU A 27 36.10 -16.05 15.18
CA LEU A 27 35.37 -14.81 15.42
C LEU A 27 33.85 -15.00 15.25
N GLU A 28 33.41 -15.80 14.28
CA GLU A 28 32.00 -16.13 14.06
C GLU A 28 31.42 -17.01 15.17
N ARG A 29 32.16 -18.03 15.63
CA ARG A 29 31.75 -18.82 16.80
C ARG A 29 31.53 -17.93 18.01
N PHE A 30 32.47 -17.04 18.32
CA PHE A 30 32.32 -16.10 19.43
C PHE A 30 31.17 -15.09 19.22
N TYR A 31 30.91 -14.69 17.97
CA TYR A 31 29.81 -13.77 17.64
C TYR A 31 28.43 -14.32 18.02
N HIS A 32 28.22 -15.63 17.91
CA HIS A 32 26.97 -16.26 18.30
C HIS A 32 26.68 -16.12 19.79
N ASP A 33 27.72 -16.17 20.64
CA ASP A 33 27.57 -16.05 22.09
C ASP A 33 27.52 -14.58 22.54
N CYS A 34 28.36 -13.73 21.95
CA CYS A 34 28.47 -12.32 22.34
C CYS A 34 28.72 -11.41 21.13
N PRO A 35 27.67 -10.89 20.47
CA PRO A 35 27.80 -10.04 19.28
C PRO A 35 28.30 -8.61 19.59
N LYS A 36 28.35 -8.22 20.87
CA LYS A 36 28.83 -6.90 21.33
C LYS A 36 29.86 -7.05 22.46
N PRO A 37 31.05 -7.62 22.19
CA PRO A 37 32.04 -7.87 23.23
C PRO A 37 32.58 -6.58 23.84
N THR A 38 32.73 -6.58 25.17
CA THR A 38 33.42 -5.53 25.92
C THR A 38 34.93 -5.54 25.64
N SER A 39 35.67 -4.52 26.07
CA SER A 39 37.13 -4.48 25.89
C SER A 39 37.83 -5.66 26.54
N THR A 40 37.45 -5.98 27.79
CA THR A 40 37.97 -7.13 28.53
C THR A 40 37.69 -8.45 27.82
N ARG A 41 36.47 -8.64 27.29
CA ARG A 41 36.13 -9.85 26.53
C ARG A 41 36.94 -9.98 25.24
N ARG A 42 37.22 -8.87 24.53
CA ARG A 42 38.11 -8.91 23.35
C ARG A 42 39.54 -9.29 23.71
N GLN A 43 40.07 -8.77 24.83
CA GLN A 43 41.41 -9.15 25.31
C GLN A 43 41.48 -10.62 25.71
N GLN A 44 40.45 -11.11 26.40
CA GLN A 44 40.32 -12.52 26.77
C GLN A 44 40.30 -13.42 25.53
N LEU A 45 39.52 -13.07 24.51
CA LEU A 45 39.46 -13.81 23.25
C LEU A 45 40.83 -13.97 22.58
N ILE A 46 41.66 -12.92 22.55
CA ILE A 46 43.02 -12.98 21.99
C ILE A 46 43.92 -13.93 22.80
N ARG A 47 43.76 -13.95 24.13
CA ARG A 47 44.54 -14.84 25.02
C ARG A 47 44.12 -16.30 24.89
N GLU A 48 42.83 -16.56 24.75
CA GLU A 48 42.25 -17.91 24.72
C GLU A 48 42.30 -18.55 23.33
N CYS A 49 42.40 -17.75 22.26
CA CYS A 49 42.48 -18.23 20.89
C CYS A 49 43.84 -17.89 20.27
N PRO A 50 44.83 -18.80 20.31
CA PRO A 50 46.18 -18.57 19.78
C PRO A 50 46.20 -18.13 18.30
N ILE A 51 45.24 -18.59 17.49
CA ILE A 51 45.08 -18.19 16.08
C ILE A 51 44.74 -16.70 15.89
N LEU A 52 44.25 -16.03 16.94
CA LEU A 52 43.95 -14.60 16.97
C LEU A 52 45.05 -13.77 17.67
N SER A 53 46.14 -14.40 18.14
CA SER A 53 47.21 -13.75 18.91
C SER A 53 47.86 -12.56 18.20
N ASN A 54 47.92 -12.59 16.86
CA ASN A 54 48.47 -11.52 16.03
C ASN A 54 47.44 -10.46 15.60
N ILE A 55 46.21 -10.50 16.14
CA ILE A 55 45.14 -9.55 15.81
C ILE A 55 45.00 -8.53 16.94
N GLU A 56 45.02 -7.25 16.59
CA GLU A 56 44.87 -6.19 17.59
C GLU A 56 43.43 -6.12 18.15
N PRO A 57 43.24 -5.78 19.44
CA PRO A 57 41.90 -5.60 20.03
C PRO A 57 41.01 -4.61 19.26
N LYS A 58 41.61 -3.59 18.61
CA LYS A 58 40.90 -2.61 17.77
C LYS A 58 40.36 -3.26 16.49
N GLN A 59 41.09 -4.18 15.89
CA GLN A 59 40.67 -4.91 14.70
C GLN A 59 39.50 -5.83 15.00
N ILE A 60 39.53 -6.52 16.15
CA ILE A 60 38.38 -7.29 16.65
C ILE A 60 37.16 -6.38 16.82
N LYS A 61 37.32 -5.21 17.47
CA LYS A 61 36.20 -4.25 17.62
C LYS A 61 35.57 -3.89 16.26
N VAL A 62 36.39 -3.58 15.25
CA VAL A 62 35.92 -3.23 13.90
C VAL A 62 35.28 -4.43 13.21
N TRP A 63 35.83 -5.64 13.36
CA TRP A 63 35.24 -6.86 12.81
C TRP A 63 33.83 -7.08 13.34
N PHE A 64 33.61 -6.98 14.66
CA PHE A 64 32.28 -7.14 15.26
C PHE A 64 31.31 -6.02 14.87
N GLN A 65 31.80 -4.80 14.63
CA GLN A 65 30.98 -3.71 14.10
C GLN A 65 30.54 -4.00 12.65
N ASN A 66 31.48 -4.42 11.81
CA ASN A 66 31.22 -4.74 10.41
C ASN A 66 30.32 -5.98 10.27
N ARG A 67 30.52 -7.00 11.11
CA ARG A 67 29.68 -8.21 11.11
C ARG A 67 28.22 -7.89 11.44
N ARG A 68 27.96 -7.05 12.43
CA ARG A 68 26.60 -6.56 12.76
C ARG A 68 26.01 -5.72 11.61
N CYS A 69 26.81 -4.85 11.01
CA CYS A 69 26.37 -4.03 9.89
C CYS A 69 25.96 -4.89 8.68
N ARG A 70 26.80 -5.88 8.32
CA ARG A 70 26.52 -6.83 7.23
C ARG A 70 25.27 -7.67 7.51
N GLU A 71 25.09 -8.13 8.75
CA GLU A 71 23.89 -8.88 9.13
C GLU A 71 22.62 -8.04 9.02
N LYS A 72 22.66 -6.80 9.51
CA LYS A 72 21.56 -5.86 9.37
C LYS A 72 21.24 -5.61 7.89
N GLN A 73 22.25 -5.38 7.05
CA GLN A 73 22.05 -5.20 5.61
C GLN A 73 21.46 -6.46 4.95
N LYS A 74 21.94 -7.66 5.30
CA LYS A 74 21.40 -8.92 4.77
C LYS A 74 19.94 -9.10 5.14
N ASN A 75 19.59 -8.88 6.40
CA ASN A 75 18.21 -9.00 6.89
C ASN A 75 17.29 -7.99 6.19
N GLU A 76 17.75 -6.76 6.04
CA GLU A 76 17.01 -5.70 5.35
C GLU A 76 16.81 -6.02 3.86
N ALA A 77 17.85 -6.49 3.17
CA ALA A 77 17.75 -6.93 1.78
C ALA A 77 16.74 -8.08 1.62
N SER A 78 16.76 -9.07 2.51
CA SER A 78 15.78 -10.17 2.52
C SER A 78 14.35 -9.66 2.77
N ARG A 79 14.18 -8.70 3.68
CA ARG A 79 12.88 -8.07 3.95
C ARG A 79 12.35 -7.34 2.72
N LEU A 80 13.17 -6.51 2.09
CA LEU A 80 12.82 -5.79 0.87
C LEU A 80 12.49 -6.75 -0.27
N GLN A 81 13.26 -7.83 -0.44
CA GLN A 81 12.98 -8.85 -1.44
C GLN A 81 11.61 -9.51 -1.21
N SER A 82 11.24 -9.79 0.05
CA SER A 82 9.92 -10.34 0.38
C SER A 82 8.79 -9.37 0.02
N VAL A 83 8.92 -8.10 0.38
CA VAL A 83 7.93 -7.07 0.04
C VAL A 83 7.81 -6.88 -1.47
N ASN A 84 8.94 -6.85 -2.18
CA ASN A 84 8.97 -6.68 -3.63
C ASN A 84 8.25 -7.84 -4.36
N ARG A 85 8.44 -9.08 -3.90
CA ARG A 85 7.69 -10.25 -4.42
C ARG A 85 6.18 -10.08 -4.25
N LYS A 86 5.73 -9.66 -3.08
CA LYS A 86 4.31 -9.40 -2.81
C LYS A 86 3.76 -8.30 -3.70
N LEU A 87 4.48 -7.18 -3.81
CA LEU A 87 4.09 -6.06 -4.65
C LEU A 87 3.99 -6.48 -6.12
N THR A 88 4.95 -7.26 -6.62
CA THR A 88 4.95 -7.78 -7.98
C THR A 88 3.74 -8.68 -8.26
N ALA A 89 3.41 -9.56 -7.33
CA ALA A 89 2.22 -10.42 -7.44
C ALA A 89 0.93 -9.60 -7.44
N MET A 90 0.79 -8.61 -6.56
CA MET A 90 -0.36 -7.71 -6.54
C MET A 90 -0.49 -6.88 -7.82
N ASN A 91 0.63 -6.35 -8.33
CA ASN A 91 0.66 -5.56 -9.56
C ASN A 91 0.18 -6.40 -10.76
N LYS A 92 0.60 -7.68 -10.80
CA LYS A 92 0.13 -8.62 -11.83
C LYS A 92 -1.38 -8.83 -11.77
N LEU A 93 -1.96 -9.07 -10.59
CA LEU A 93 -3.42 -9.21 -10.46
C LEU A 93 -4.17 -7.94 -10.87
N LEU A 94 -3.64 -6.77 -10.51
CA LEU A 94 -4.23 -5.49 -10.90
C LEU A 94 -4.21 -5.29 -12.42
N MET A 95 -3.11 -5.66 -13.08
CA MET A 95 -2.99 -5.63 -14.55
C MET A 95 -4.00 -6.57 -15.22
N GLU A 96 -4.17 -7.78 -14.70
CA GLU A 96 -5.14 -8.75 -15.20
C GLU A 96 -6.59 -8.24 -15.05
N GLU A 97 -6.93 -7.65 -13.92
CA GLU A 97 -8.24 -7.03 -13.71
C GLU A 97 -8.47 -5.81 -14.61
N ASN A 98 -7.44 -4.99 -14.82
CA ASN A 98 -7.53 -3.85 -15.72
C ASN A 98 -7.81 -4.29 -17.16
N ASP A 99 -7.11 -5.31 -17.65
CA ASP A 99 -7.34 -5.90 -18.97
C ASP A 99 -8.76 -6.49 -19.08
N ARG A 100 -9.24 -7.18 -18.04
CA ARG A 100 -10.61 -7.72 -17.99
C ARG A 100 -11.66 -6.62 -18.07
N LEU A 101 -11.50 -5.54 -17.30
CA LEU A 101 -12.40 -4.39 -17.32
C LEU A 101 -12.37 -3.66 -18.67
N GLN A 102 -11.18 -3.48 -19.24
CA GLN A 102 -11.01 -2.86 -20.56
C GLN A 102 -11.77 -3.64 -21.65
N LYS A 103 -11.73 -4.98 -21.60
CA LYS A 103 -12.49 -5.86 -22.49
C LYS A 103 -14.01 -5.71 -22.28
N GLN A 104 -14.48 -5.68 -21.04
CA GLN A 104 -15.91 -5.48 -20.74
C GLN A 104 -16.42 -4.13 -21.24
N VAL A 105 -15.66 -3.05 -20.99
CA VAL A 105 -16.02 -1.71 -21.50
C VAL A 105 -16.07 -1.72 -23.02
N SER A 106 -15.08 -2.32 -23.68
CA SER A 106 -15.05 -2.41 -25.15
C SER A 106 -16.27 -3.16 -25.70
N HIS A 107 -16.67 -4.27 -25.07
CA HIS A 107 -17.86 -5.02 -25.43
C HIS A 107 -19.14 -4.18 -25.27
N LEU A 108 -19.33 -3.56 -24.10
CA LEU A 108 -20.50 -2.73 -23.84
C LEU A 108 -20.58 -1.52 -24.78
N VAL A 109 -19.44 -0.89 -25.10
CA VAL A 109 -19.40 0.21 -26.07
C VAL A 109 -19.81 -0.27 -27.47
N TYR A 110 -19.33 -1.44 -27.89
CA TYR A 110 -19.72 -2.06 -29.16
C TYR A 110 -21.22 -2.37 -29.20
N GLU A 111 -21.75 -3.07 -28.20
CA GLU A 111 -23.19 -3.39 -28.10
C GLU A 111 -24.06 -2.14 -28.12
N ASN A 112 -23.70 -1.11 -27.33
CA ASN A 112 -24.41 0.16 -27.33
C ASN A 112 -24.41 0.83 -28.70
N GLY A 113 -23.30 0.75 -29.44
CA GLY A 113 -23.22 1.21 -30.83
C GLY A 113 -24.24 0.50 -31.72
N CYS A 114 -24.30 -0.83 -31.64
CA CYS A 114 -25.26 -1.65 -32.39
C CYS A 114 -26.71 -1.31 -32.05
N PHE A 115 -27.05 -1.20 -30.76
CA PHE A 115 -28.40 -0.83 -30.33
C PHE A 115 -28.81 0.54 -30.87
N ARG A 116 -27.94 1.55 -30.76
CA ARG A 116 -28.22 2.89 -31.30
C ARG A 116 -28.50 2.86 -32.80
N GLN A 117 -27.72 2.10 -33.56
CA GLN A 117 -27.89 1.98 -35.01
C GLN A 117 -29.18 1.24 -35.38
N HIS A 118 -29.54 0.19 -34.64
CA HIS A 118 -30.83 -0.51 -34.82
C HIS A 118 -32.00 0.44 -34.59
N THR A 119 -32.02 1.20 -33.49
CA THR A 119 -33.09 2.19 -33.23
C THR A 119 -33.18 3.25 -34.32
N GLN A 120 -32.05 3.78 -34.81
CA GLN A 120 -32.06 4.81 -35.86
C GLN A 120 -32.62 4.27 -37.18
N ASN A 121 -32.24 3.07 -37.60
CA ASN A 121 -32.74 2.44 -38.82
C ASN A 121 -34.26 2.15 -38.75
N THR A 122 -34.80 1.75 -37.59
CA THR A 122 -36.25 1.57 -37.40
C THR A 122 -37.03 2.88 -37.50
N THR A 123 -36.50 4.01 -37.01
CA THR A 123 -37.13 5.34 -37.18
C THR A 123 -37.06 5.90 -38.61
N VAL A 124 -36.08 5.49 -39.42
CA VAL A 124 -36.00 5.90 -40.83
C VAL A 124 -36.93 5.04 -41.70
N ALA A 125 -37.03 3.74 -41.43
CA ALA A 125 -37.93 2.84 -42.15
C ALA A 125 -39.43 3.12 -41.90
N THR A 126 -39.78 3.83 -40.83
CA THR A 126 -41.17 4.20 -40.49
C THR A 126 -41.59 5.58 -41.02
N LYS A 127 -40.71 6.34 -41.67
CA LYS A 127 -41.04 7.67 -42.21
C LYS A 127 -41.59 7.68 -43.64
N ASP A 128 -41.56 6.54 -44.34
CA ASP A 128 -42.11 6.38 -45.70
C ASP A 128 -43.45 5.63 -45.74
N THR A 129 -44.04 5.26 -44.60
CA THR A 129 -45.44 4.82 -44.55
C THR A 129 -46.25 5.84 -43.77
N SER A 130 -46.60 6.91 -44.49
CA SER A 130 -47.80 7.70 -44.23
C SER A 130 -48.93 6.81 -43.72
N CYS A 131 -49.36 7.00 -42.47
CA CYS A 131 -50.76 7.10 -42.04
C CYS A 131 -50.85 7.26 -40.52
N ASP A 132 -51.75 8.14 -40.12
CA ASP A 132 -52.12 8.55 -38.77
C ASP A 132 -52.40 7.41 -37.76
N SER A 133 -52.16 7.76 -36.50
CA SER A 133 -53.06 7.55 -35.35
C SER A 133 -52.83 6.45 -34.29
N VAL A 134 -53.04 6.94 -33.07
CA VAL A 134 -53.60 6.32 -31.85
C VAL A 134 -52.64 5.74 -30.80
N VAL A 135 -52.53 6.55 -29.74
CA VAL A 135 -52.26 6.25 -28.33
C VAL A 135 -53.01 5.00 -27.86
N THR A 136 -52.32 4.09 -27.15
CA THR A 136 -52.80 3.55 -25.86
C THR A 136 -51.73 2.72 -25.14
N SER A 137 -51.38 3.18 -23.94
CA SER A 137 -51.31 2.41 -22.69
C SER A 137 -50.22 1.35 -22.47
N GLY A 138 -49.37 1.61 -21.46
CA GLY A 138 -48.86 0.56 -20.58
C GLY A 138 -47.40 0.71 -20.17
N GLY A 139 -47.12 1.44 -19.09
CA GLY A 139 -45.76 1.53 -18.55
C GLY A 139 -45.60 2.59 -17.48
N GLN A 140 -46.12 2.28 -16.29
CA GLN A 140 -45.99 2.97 -15.01
C GLN A 140 -44.60 3.58 -14.79
N ARG A 141 -44.43 4.87 -15.14
CA ARG A 141 -43.32 5.69 -14.66
C ARG A 141 -43.73 6.25 -13.31
N GLN A 142 -43.09 5.76 -12.25
CA GLN A 142 -43.02 6.48 -10.98
C GLN A 142 -42.49 7.89 -11.27
N SER A 143 -43.33 8.88 -10.98
CA SER A 143 -43.02 10.29 -11.02
C SER A 143 -41.98 10.63 -9.96
N THR A 144 -40.71 10.66 -10.36
CA THR A 144 -39.73 11.51 -9.70
C THR A 144 -40.14 12.98 -9.93
N PRO A 145 -40.03 13.89 -8.95
CA PRO A 145 -40.33 15.30 -9.18
C PRO A 145 -39.39 15.81 -10.27
N GLN A 146 -39.96 16.27 -11.39
CA GLN A 146 -39.20 16.88 -12.46
C GLN A 146 -38.60 18.20 -11.93
N HIS A 147 -37.34 18.17 -11.53
CA HIS A 147 -36.55 19.40 -11.45
C HIS A 147 -36.21 19.84 -12.89
N PRO A 148 -36.47 21.10 -13.27
CA PRO A 148 -36.01 21.63 -14.54
C PRO A 148 -34.46 21.58 -14.60
N PRO A 149 -33.85 21.60 -15.80
CA PRO A 149 -32.40 21.55 -15.94
C PRO A 149 -31.79 22.75 -15.19
N ARG A 150 -31.17 22.49 -14.03
CA ARG A 150 -30.59 23.55 -13.20
C ARG A 150 -29.21 23.93 -13.73
N ASP A 151 -29.01 25.24 -13.80
CA ASP A 151 -27.85 25.91 -14.37
C ASP A 151 -26.56 25.52 -13.62
N ALA A 152 -25.51 25.12 -14.34
CA ALA A 152 -24.23 24.67 -13.76
C ALA A 152 -23.31 25.84 -13.37
N SER A 153 -23.87 27.06 -13.28
CA SER A 153 -23.17 28.26 -12.86
C SER A 153 -22.78 28.17 -11.37
N PRO A 154 -21.76 28.94 -10.91
CA PRO A 154 -21.35 28.95 -9.50
C PRO A 154 -22.51 29.24 -8.53
N ALA A 155 -23.46 30.08 -8.95
CA ALA A 155 -24.68 30.36 -8.19
C ALA A 155 -25.64 29.16 -8.12
N GLY A 156 -25.75 28.39 -9.21
CA GLY A 156 -26.54 27.15 -9.25
C GLY A 156 -25.98 26.07 -8.34
N LEU A 157 -24.66 25.91 -8.28
CA LEU A 157 -24.00 24.96 -7.38
C LEU A 157 -24.19 25.33 -5.90
N LEU A 158 -24.13 26.63 -5.55
CA LEU A 158 -24.42 27.09 -4.19
C LEU A 158 -25.87 26.82 -3.79
N SER A 159 -26.83 27.01 -4.72
CA SER A 159 -28.24 26.70 -4.46
C SER A 159 -28.47 25.22 -4.22
N ILE A 160 -27.76 24.34 -4.93
CA ILE A 160 -27.83 22.88 -4.72
C ILE A 160 -27.23 22.51 -3.37
N ALA A 161 -26.11 23.12 -2.98
CA ALA A 161 -25.48 22.87 -1.68
C ALA A 161 -26.42 23.27 -0.53
N ASP A 162 -27.09 24.42 -0.66
CA ASP A 162 -28.02 24.94 0.35
C ASP A 162 -29.29 24.08 0.49
N GLU A 163 -29.89 23.65 -0.64
CA GLU A 163 -31.02 22.70 -0.62
C GLU A 163 -30.61 21.35 -0.01
N THR A 164 -29.44 20.83 -0.38
CA THR A 164 -28.93 19.54 0.13
C THR A 164 -28.68 19.61 1.65
N LEU A 165 -28.11 20.71 2.13
CA LEU A 165 -27.88 20.95 3.55
C LEU A 165 -29.20 21.05 4.31
N THR A 166 -30.17 21.78 3.75
CA THR A 166 -31.49 21.95 4.36
C THR A 166 -32.23 20.62 4.43
N GLU A 167 -32.20 19.81 3.36
CA GLU A 167 -32.81 18.48 3.34
C GLU A 167 -32.13 17.56 4.37
N PHE A 168 -30.79 17.59 4.45
CA PHE A 168 -30.04 16.82 5.45
C PHE A 168 -30.43 17.21 6.87
N LEU A 169 -30.45 18.50 7.20
CA LEU A 169 -30.82 18.99 8.53
C LEU A 169 -32.29 18.69 8.87
N SER A 170 -33.19 18.73 7.89
CA SER A 170 -34.61 18.40 8.09
C SER A 170 -34.84 16.93 8.44
N LYS A 171 -33.95 16.03 7.99
CA LYS A 171 -34.03 14.58 8.22
C LYS A 171 -33.16 14.11 9.37
N ALA A 172 -32.17 14.91 9.78
CA ALA A 172 -31.29 14.61 10.90
C ALA A 172 -32.07 14.70 12.22
N THR A 173 -32.52 13.55 12.74
CA THR A 173 -33.24 13.45 14.02
C THR A 173 -32.35 12.77 15.07
N GLY A 174 -31.68 13.57 15.93
CA GLY A 174 -30.91 13.13 17.11
C GLY A 174 -29.61 12.35 16.78
N THR A 175 -28.56 12.34 17.59
CA THR A 175 -28.37 12.66 19.01
C THR A 175 -26.92 13.13 19.21
N ALA A 176 -26.69 14.12 20.07
CA ALA A 176 -25.36 14.33 20.65
C ALA A 176 -24.98 13.06 21.43
N ILE A 177 -24.09 12.25 20.87
CA ILE A 177 -23.65 10.99 21.48
C ILE A 177 -22.62 11.32 22.56
N GLU A 178 -22.89 10.89 23.79
CA GLU A 178 -21.88 10.82 24.84
C GLU A 178 -20.89 9.71 24.47
N TRP A 179 -19.71 10.10 23.99
CA TRP A 179 -18.72 9.18 23.45
C TRP A 179 -17.97 8.47 24.58
N VAL A 180 -18.21 7.16 24.76
CA VAL A 180 -17.39 6.34 25.66
C VAL A 180 -16.31 5.61 24.84
N GLN A 181 -15.06 5.76 25.25
CA GLN A 181 -13.92 5.09 24.62
C GLN A 181 -14.00 3.57 24.83
N MET A 182 -13.68 2.80 23.78
CA MET A 182 -13.63 1.34 23.88
C MET A 182 -12.64 0.89 24.97
N PRO A 183 -13.07 0.06 25.95
CA PRO A 183 -12.18 -0.48 26.96
C PRO A 183 -11.06 -1.30 26.31
N GLY A 184 -9.80 -0.97 26.63
CA GLY A 184 -8.63 -1.72 26.15
C GLY A 184 -7.90 -1.12 24.93
N MET A 185 -8.42 -0.07 24.29
CA MET A 185 -7.71 0.64 23.23
C MET A 185 -7.11 1.95 23.77
N LYS A 186 -5.81 2.00 24.03
CA LYS A 186 -5.08 3.27 24.23
C LYS A 186 -4.51 3.72 22.89
N PRO A 187 -4.92 4.87 22.34
CA PRO A 187 -4.32 5.36 21.11
C PRO A 187 -2.86 5.75 21.36
N GLY A 188 -1.94 5.18 20.57
CA GLY A 188 -0.54 5.61 20.57
C GLY A 188 -0.38 7.01 19.96
N PRO A 189 0.80 7.62 20.10
CA PRO A 189 1.05 9.01 19.68
C PRO A 189 0.78 9.28 18.18
N ASP A 190 0.74 8.24 17.34
CA ASP A 190 0.51 8.35 15.89
C ASP A 190 -0.91 7.92 15.46
N SER A 191 -1.87 7.78 16.38
CA SER A 191 -3.23 7.37 16.01
C SER A 191 -4.01 8.53 15.37
N ILE A 192 -4.46 8.36 14.14
CA ILE A 192 -5.20 9.38 13.36
C ILE A 192 -6.73 9.26 13.56
N GLY A 193 -7.21 8.34 14.41
CA GLY A 193 -8.64 8.19 14.64
C GLY A 193 -8.99 7.48 15.95
N ILE A 194 -10.03 7.98 16.60
CA ILE A 194 -10.68 7.31 17.73
C ILE A 194 -11.84 6.47 17.17
N VAL A 195 -11.80 5.16 17.40
CA VAL A 195 -12.92 4.27 17.12
C VAL A 195 -13.80 4.22 18.36
N ALA A 196 -15.05 4.64 18.24
CA ALA A 196 -16.02 4.59 19.31
C ALA A 196 -17.29 3.84 18.85
N ILE A 197 -17.94 3.16 19.79
CA ILE A 197 -19.16 2.39 19.53
C ILE A 197 -20.29 3.02 20.35
N SER A 198 -21.45 3.22 19.74
CA SER A 198 -22.64 3.69 20.46
C SER A 198 -23.15 2.60 21.40
N HIS A 199 -23.31 2.91 22.68
CA HIS A 199 -23.98 2.03 23.62
C HIS A 199 -25.50 2.22 23.50
N GLY A 200 -26.16 1.38 22.71
CA GLY A 200 -27.63 1.34 22.61
C GLY A 200 -28.24 1.49 21.22
N CYS A 201 -27.44 1.66 20.15
CA CYS A 201 -27.94 1.74 18.77
C CYS A 201 -27.23 0.72 17.87
N THR A 202 -27.95 0.16 16.90
CA THR A 202 -27.37 -0.71 15.86
C THR A 202 -26.70 0.16 14.80
N GLY A 203 -25.39 0.41 14.94
CA GLY A 203 -24.63 1.18 13.95
C GLY A 203 -23.18 1.43 14.35
N VAL A 204 -22.34 1.75 13.36
CA VAL A 204 -20.95 2.20 13.54
C VAL A 204 -20.88 3.66 13.09
N ALA A 205 -20.48 4.56 13.99
CA ALA A 205 -20.25 5.96 13.66
C ALA A 205 -18.75 6.26 13.70
N ALA A 206 -18.21 6.80 12.63
CA ALA A 206 -16.83 7.28 12.55
C ALA A 206 -16.84 8.81 12.45
N ARG A 207 -15.95 9.47 13.19
CA ARG A 207 -15.73 10.92 13.03
C ARG A 207 -14.68 11.12 11.93
N ALA A 208 -15.06 11.73 10.82
CA ALA A 208 -14.08 12.30 9.91
C ALA A 208 -13.48 13.52 10.62
N CYS A 209 -12.23 13.45 11.05
CA CYS A 209 -11.53 14.64 11.53
C CYS A 209 -11.44 15.63 10.36
N GLY A 210 -12.02 16.83 10.55
CA GLY A 210 -11.62 17.98 9.74
C GLY A 210 -10.15 18.29 10.04
N LEU A 211 -9.42 18.68 9.01
CA LEU A 211 -8.11 19.31 9.14
C LEU A 211 -8.21 20.61 9.94
#